data_AF-B6K794-F1
#
_entry.id   AF-B6K794-F1
#
_cell.length_a   1.000
_cell.length_b   1.000
_cell.length_c   1.000
_cell.angle_alpha   90.00
_cell.angle_beta   90.00
_cell.angle_gamma   90.00
#
_symmetry.space_group_name_H-M   'P 1'
#
loop_
_entity.id
_entity.type
_entity.pdbx_description
1 polymer ?
#
loop_
_entity_poly.entity_id
_entity_poly.type
_entity_poly.pdbx_seq_one_letter_code
_entity_poly.pdbx_strand_id
1 'polypeptide(L)'
;MSDDQSTDVVDVQDQELQAMKARVAEMEAEAEKLREMQEQLDKESEALRNDKEALDAQSVYVGNVDYSVTPEELQAHFAECGPINRVTILCDKFTGHPKGFAYIEFAEPSVVPNALLRNGSMLHDRPLKVTPKRMNIPGMSRGRGRGRGRGMRGRGRGAFRGGYRGRGRGYTPY
;
A
#
# COMPACT_ATOMS: atom_id res chain seq x y z
N MET A 1 60.10 54.27 12.71
CA MET A 1 59.69 52.86 12.89
C MET A 1 58.19 52.87 12.73
N SER A 2 57.70 52.38 11.60
CA SER A 2 56.27 52.35 11.27
C SER A 2 55.98 51.01 10.62
N ASP A 3 55.07 50.28 11.25
CA ASP A 3 54.52 48.99 10.86
C ASP A 3 53.71 49.09 9.56
N ASP A 4 53.98 48.20 8.61
CA ASP A 4 53.16 48.01 7.40
C ASP A 4 53.38 46.57 6.86
N GLN A 5 52.77 45.58 7.50
CA GLN A 5 52.64 44.20 6.97
C GLN A 5 51.38 43.53 7.55
N SER A 6 50.19 44.00 7.19
CA SER A 6 48.93 43.33 7.59
C SER A 6 47.80 43.35 6.54
N THR A 7 47.99 43.97 5.38
CA THR A 7 46.94 44.16 4.38
C THR A 7 46.78 43.02 3.37
N ASP A 8 47.77 42.14 3.19
CA ASP A 8 47.75 41.14 2.10
C ASP A 8 47.09 39.79 2.47
N VAL A 9 46.92 39.50 3.77
CA VAL A 9 46.31 38.24 4.25
C VAL A 9 44.76 38.29 4.29
N VAL A 10 44.18 39.49 4.36
CA VAL A 10 42.73 39.70 4.39
C VAL A 10 42.09 39.59 2.99
N ASP A 11 42.79 40.03 1.93
CA ASP A 11 42.27 40.01 0.56
C ASP A 11 42.18 38.59 -0.04
N VAL A 12 43.10 37.70 0.33
CA VAL A 12 43.08 36.29 -0.14
C VAL A 12 41.96 35.50 0.55
N GLN A 13 41.72 35.77 1.83
CA GLN A 13 40.63 35.16 2.59
C GLN A 13 39.25 35.64 2.11
N ASP A 14 39.13 36.90 1.72
CA ASP A 14 37.88 37.43 1.15
C ASP A 14 37.56 36.85 -0.24
N GLN A 15 38.56 36.59 -1.08
CA GLN A 15 38.36 35.92 -2.38
C GLN A 15 37.91 34.46 -2.22
N GLU A 16 38.46 33.73 -1.25
CA GLU A 16 38.04 32.36 -0.94
C GLU A 16 36.63 32.31 -0.35
N LEU A 17 36.28 33.25 0.51
CA LEU A 17 34.93 33.39 1.08
C LEU A 17 33.89 33.78 0.01
N GLN A 18 34.25 34.61 -0.96
CA GLN A 18 33.38 34.95 -2.10
C GLN A 18 33.14 33.74 -3.01
N ALA A 19 34.18 32.94 -3.30
CA ALA A 19 34.04 31.72 -4.09
C ALA A 19 33.19 30.65 -3.38
N MET A 20 33.27 30.52 -2.05
CA MET A 20 32.38 29.64 -1.29
C MET A 20 30.94 30.16 -1.26
N LYS A 21 30.73 31.47 -1.07
CA LYS A 21 29.39 32.08 -1.09
C LYS A 21 28.68 31.90 -2.43
N ALA A 22 29.41 32.01 -3.55
CA ALA A 22 28.84 31.78 -4.88
C ALA A 22 28.36 30.33 -5.06
N ARG A 23 29.13 29.33 -4.59
CA ARG A 23 28.75 27.91 -4.63
C ARG A 23 27.58 27.57 -3.71
N VAL A 24 27.50 28.22 -2.55
CA VAL A 24 26.36 28.07 -1.64
C VAL A 24 25.10 28.68 -2.24
N ALA A 25 25.18 29.85 -2.88
CA ALA A 25 24.05 30.48 -3.54
C ALA A 25 23.51 29.66 -4.74
N GLU A 26 24.39 29.07 -5.55
CA GLU A 26 23.98 28.17 -6.64
C GLU A 26 23.30 26.90 -6.09
N MET A 27 23.85 26.31 -5.04
CA MET A 27 23.28 25.14 -4.38
C MET A 27 21.96 25.44 -3.66
N GLU A 28 21.80 26.63 -3.07
CA GLU A 28 20.54 27.09 -2.49
C GLU A 28 19.46 27.26 -3.56
N ALA A 29 19.79 27.84 -4.71
CA ALA A 29 18.88 27.96 -5.85
C ALA A 29 18.51 26.60 -6.48
N GLU A 30 19.44 25.64 -6.50
CA GLU A 30 19.16 24.26 -6.90
C GLU A 30 18.30 23.52 -5.87
N ALA A 31 18.55 23.73 -4.58
CA ALA A 31 17.76 23.14 -3.50
C ALA A 31 16.32 23.68 -3.46
N GLU A 32 16.11 24.96 -3.75
CA GLU A 32 14.78 25.55 -3.89
C GLU A 32 14.01 24.93 -5.06
N LYS A 33 14.63 24.78 -6.25
CA LYS A 33 14.00 24.12 -7.40
C LYS A 33 13.66 22.66 -7.13
N LEU A 34 14.54 21.94 -6.44
CA LEU A 34 14.29 20.56 -6.05
C LEU A 34 13.14 20.47 -5.03
N ARG A 35 13.03 21.42 -4.09
CA ARG A 35 11.90 21.49 -3.15
C ARG A 35 10.59 21.77 -3.86
N GLU A 36 10.55 22.73 -4.79
CA GLU A 36 9.34 23.02 -5.57
C GLU A 36 8.90 21.82 -6.42
N MET A 37 9.84 21.11 -7.04
CA MET A 37 9.55 19.90 -7.81
C MET A 37 9.04 18.77 -6.90
N GLN A 38 9.66 18.59 -5.72
CA GLN A 38 9.21 17.62 -4.73
C GLN A 38 7.77 17.94 -4.26
N GLU A 39 7.45 19.20 -4.00
CA GLU A 39 6.10 19.62 -3.61
C GLU A 39 5.05 19.41 -4.71
N GLN A 40 5.41 19.62 -5.97
CA GLN A 40 4.51 19.34 -7.10
C GLN A 40 4.22 17.85 -7.22
N LEU A 41 5.26 17.01 -7.11
CA LEU A 41 5.12 15.55 -7.15
C LEU A 41 4.29 15.04 -5.95
N ASP A 42 4.50 15.59 -4.76
CA ASP A 42 3.75 15.21 -3.57
C ASP A 42 2.27 15.58 -3.72
N LYS A 43 1.95 16.80 -4.19
CA LYS A 43 0.57 17.23 -4.48
C LYS A 43 -0.11 16.38 -5.56
N GLU A 44 0.60 16.08 -6.66
CA GLU A 44 0.08 15.23 -7.72
C GLU A 44 -0.16 13.80 -7.21
N SER A 45 0.76 13.28 -6.37
CA SER A 45 0.62 11.94 -5.79
C SER A 45 -0.55 11.84 -4.80
N GLU A 46 -0.80 12.88 -4.01
CA GLU A 46 -1.94 12.97 -3.09
C GLU A 46 -3.27 13.02 -3.85
N ALA A 47 -3.36 13.82 -4.91
CA ALA A 47 -4.55 13.89 -5.76
C ALA A 47 -4.86 12.52 -6.39
N LEU A 48 -3.86 11.88 -6.98
CA LEU A 48 -4.02 10.55 -7.59
C LEU A 48 -4.37 9.44 -6.58
N ARG A 49 -3.95 9.58 -5.31
CA ARG A 49 -4.34 8.66 -4.23
C ARG A 49 -5.80 8.86 -3.87
N ASN A 50 -6.24 10.09 -3.63
CA ASN A 50 -7.62 10.39 -3.27
C ASN A 50 -8.60 9.94 -4.36
N ASP A 51 -8.29 10.16 -5.63
CA ASP A 51 -9.11 9.71 -6.75
C ASP A 51 -9.23 8.18 -6.79
N LYS A 52 -8.11 7.47 -6.59
CA LYS A 52 -8.11 6.00 -6.54
C LYS A 52 -8.89 5.46 -5.35
N GLU A 53 -8.81 6.11 -4.20
CA GLU A 53 -9.55 5.71 -3.00
C GLU A 53 -11.06 5.90 -3.18
N ALA A 54 -11.47 7.02 -3.79
CA ALA A 54 -12.87 7.27 -4.13
C ALA A 54 -13.41 6.21 -5.13
N LEU A 55 -12.63 5.90 -6.17
CA LEU A 55 -12.96 4.84 -7.13
C LEU A 55 -13.01 3.47 -6.44
N ASP A 56 -12.07 3.18 -5.54
CA ASP A 56 -12.05 1.93 -4.79
C ASP A 56 -13.26 1.79 -3.88
N ALA A 57 -13.73 2.88 -3.26
CA ALA A 57 -14.94 2.91 -2.45
C ALA A 57 -16.23 2.68 -3.26
N GLN A 58 -16.24 3.11 -4.52
CA GLN A 58 -17.35 2.90 -5.47
C GLN A 58 -17.24 1.57 -6.24
N SER A 59 -16.20 0.77 -5.95
CA SER A 59 -15.93 -0.46 -6.68
C SER A 59 -16.29 -1.72 -5.90
N VAL A 60 -16.66 -2.75 -6.65
CA VAL A 60 -16.96 -4.08 -6.13
C VAL A 60 -16.07 -5.12 -6.81
N TYR A 61 -15.61 -6.09 -6.02
CA TYR A 61 -14.95 -7.30 -6.48
C TYR A 61 -15.98 -8.38 -6.75
N VAL A 62 -15.95 -8.95 -7.95
CA VAL A 62 -16.75 -10.10 -8.35
C VAL A 62 -15.81 -11.26 -8.64
N GLY A 63 -15.90 -12.31 -7.84
CA GLY A 63 -15.15 -13.55 -7.99
C GLY A 63 -16.01 -14.72 -8.44
N ASN A 64 -15.35 -15.81 -8.83
CA ASN A 64 -16.00 -17.00 -9.37
C ASN A 64 -16.80 -16.74 -10.66
N VAL A 65 -16.38 -15.74 -11.43
CA VAL A 65 -16.94 -15.43 -12.74
C VAL A 65 -16.54 -16.54 -13.73
N ASP A 66 -17.44 -16.91 -14.63
CA ASP A 66 -17.10 -17.86 -15.68
C ASP A 66 -16.11 -17.29 -16.69
N TYR A 67 -15.33 -18.16 -17.32
CA TYR A 67 -14.32 -17.76 -18.29
C TYR A 67 -14.93 -17.31 -19.64
N SER A 68 -16.16 -17.71 -19.90
CA SER A 68 -16.92 -17.37 -21.11
C SER A 68 -17.67 -16.04 -20.97
N VAL A 69 -17.76 -15.51 -19.75
CA VAL A 69 -18.51 -14.29 -19.45
C VAL A 69 -17.85 -13.07 -20.08
N THR A 70 -18.65 -12.28 -20.78
CA THR A 70 -18.24 -11.01 -21.34
C THR A 70 -18.45 -9.88 -20.32
N PRO A 71 -17.71 -8.75 -20.44
CA PRO A 71 -17.97 -7.60 -19.58
C PRO A 71 -19.40 -7.06 -19.76
N GLU A 72 -20.01 -7.22 -20.93
CA GLU A 72 -21.38 -6.81 -21.24
C GLU A 72 -22.40 -7.60 -20.41
N GLU A 73 -22.20 -8.91 -20.24
CA GLU A 73 -23.08 -9.74 -19.41
C GLU A 73 -22.99 -9.37 -17.93
N LEU A 74 -21.79 -9.11 -17.42
CA LEU A 74 -21.61 -8.58 -16.05
C LEU A 74 -22.28 -7.22 -15.91
N GLN A 75 -22.13 -6.35 -16.91
CA GLN A 75 -22.75 -5.05 -16.89
C GLN A 75 -24.27 -5.17 -16.84
N ALA A 76 -24.88 -6.02 -17.68
CA ALA A 76 -26.32 -6.25 -17.69
C ALA A 76 -26.83 -6.81 -16.35
N HIS A 77 -26.10 -7.76 -15.76
CA HIS A 77 -26.48 -8.38 -14.48
C HIS A 77 -26.45 -7.39 -13.31
N PHE A 78 -25.47 -6.48 -13.30
CA PHE A 78 -25.33 -5.47 -12.24
C PHE A 78 -26.01 -4.13 -12.59
N ALA A 79 -26.49 -3.93 -13.81
CA ALA A 79 -27.21 -2.71 -14.23
C ALA A 79 -28.52 -2.52 -13.46
N GLU A 80 -29.16 -3.60 -13.01
CA GLU A 80 -30.34 -3.54 -12.16
C GLU A 80 -30.06 -2.91 -10.79
N CYS A 81 -28.81 -2.95 -10.32
CA CYS A 81 -28.42 -2.35 -9.05
C CYS A 81 -28.17 -0.84 -9.19
N GLY A 82 -27.68 -0.40 -10.34
CA GLY A 82 -27.43 1.01 -10.65
C GLY A 82 -26.46 1.23 -11.82
N PRO A 83 -26.18 2.51 -12.15
CA PRO A 83 -25.30 2.89 -13.25
C PRO A 83 -23.84 2.45 -13.01
N ILE A 84 -23.25 1.82 -14.02
CA ILE A 84 -21.87 1.31 -14.01
C ILE A 84 -20.98 2.23 -14.85
N ASN A 85 -19.86 2.68 -14.29
CA ASN A 85 -18.85 3.46 -15.00
C ASN A 85 -17.91 2.56 -15.80
N ARG A 86 -17.43 1.46 -15.19
CA ARG A 86 -16.41 0.60 -15.81
C ARG A 86 -16.48 -0.83 -15.29
N VAL A 87 -16.31 -1.78 -16.20
CA VAL A 87 -16.12 -3.21 -15.89
C VAL A 87 -14.73 -3.63 -16.34
N THR A 88 -13.97 -4.27 -15.46
CA THR A 88 -12.62 -4.76 -15.76
C THR A 88 -12.49 -6.21 -15.35
N ILE A 89 -12.44 -7.11 -16.34
CA ILE A 89 -12.15 -8.54 -16.12
C ILE A 89 -10.63 -8.72 -16.11
N LEU A 90 -10.08 -9.34 -15.06
CA LEU A 90 -8.65 -9.57 -15.00
C LEU A 90 -8.30 -10.91 -15.66
N CYS A 91 -7.50 -10.80 -16.72
CA CYS A 91 -6.90 -11.93 -17.40
C CYS A 91 -5.49 -12.18 -16.88
N ASP A 92 -5.03 -13.41 -17.01
CA ASP A 92 -3.65 -13.77 -16.75
C ASP A 92 -2.72 -13.19 -17.81
N LYS A 93 -1.61 -12.60 -17.38
CA LYS A 93 -0.70 -11.86 -18.27
C LYS A 93 0.10 -12.77 -19.21
N PHE A 94 0.27 -14.03 -18.83
CA PHE A 94 1.07 -14.99 -19.59
C PHE A 94 0.22 -15.80 -20.56
N THR A 95 -0.95 -16.26 -20.11
CA THR A 95 -1.83 -17.12 -20.90
C THR A 95 -2.97 -16.38 -21.59
N GLY A 96 -3.26 -15.14 -21.18
CA GLY A 96 -4.42 -14.37 -21.66
C GLY A 96 -5.76 -14.91 -21.16
N HIS A 97 -5.79 -16.05 -20.46
CA HIS A 97 -7.02 -16.63 -19.95
C HIS A 97 -7.59 -15.79 -18.80
N PRO A 98 -8.92 -15.56 -18.76
CA PRO A 98 -9.56 -14.87 -17.66
C PRO A 98 -9.28 -15.62 -16.35
N LYS A 99 -9.01 -14.90 -15.26
CA LYS A 99 -8.76 -15.52 -13.95
C LYS A 99 -10.04 -15.85 -13.17
N GLY A 100 -11.21 -15.57 -13.76
CA GLY A 100 -12.51 -15.76 -13.10
C GLY A 100 -12.82 -14.72 -12.04
N PHE A 101 -12.25 -13.51 -12.16
CA PHE A 101 -12.60 -12.37 -11.32
C PHE A 101 -12.61 -11.06 -12.11
N ALA A 102 -13.48 -10.15 -11.68
CA ALA A 102 -13.72 -8.85 -12.27
C ALA A 102 -13.86 -7.77 -11.20
N TYR A 103 -13.55 -6.54 -11.58
CA TYR A 103 -13.89 -5.34 -10.82
C TYR A 103 -14.95 -4.55 -11.56
N ILE A 104 -15.93 -4.06 -10.82
CA ILE A 104 -17.00 -3.21 -11.34
C ILE A 104 -16.94 -1.89 -10.56
N GLU A 105 -16.75 -0.81 -11.28
CA GLU A 105 -16.79 0.57 -10.80
C GLU A 105 -18.20 1.12 -11.05
N PHE A 106 -18.91 1.45 -9.99
CA PHE A 106 -20.22 2.09 -10.09
C PHE A 106 -20.08 3.61 -10.19
N ALA A 107 -21.08 4.28 -10.76
CA ALA A 107 -21.11 5.74 -10.79
C ALA A 107 -21.42 6.34 -9.41
N GLU A 108 -22.16 5.60 -8.58
CA GLU A 108 -22.53 6.03 -7.24
C GLU A 108 -22.07 5.04 -6.16
N PRO A 109 -21.57 5.52 -5.01
CA PRO A 109 -21.20 4.67 -3.88
C PRO A 109 -22.43 4.05 -3.19
N SER A 110 -23.61 4.66 -3.37
CA SER A 110 -24.90 4.18 -2.85
C SER A 110 -25.29 2.79 -3.40
N VAL A 111 -24.81 2.45 -4.59
CA VAL A 111 -25.13 1.21 -5.32
C VAL A 111 -24.32 0.02 -4.81
N VAL A 112 -23.13 0.27 -4.27
CA VAL A 112 -22.22 -0.77 -3.74
C VAL A 112 -22.93 -1.74 -2.77
N PRO A 113 -23.67 -1.30 -1.73
CA PRO A 113 -24.38 -2.23 -0.85
C PRO A 113 -25.46 -3.04 -1.58
N ASN A 114 -26.14 -2.47 -2.57
CA ASN A 114 -27.13 -3.21 -3.38
C ASN A 114 -26.47 -4.31 -4.21
N ALA A 115 -25.30 -4.02 -4.80
CA ALA A 115 -24.51 -5.03 -5.49
C ALA A 115 -24.04 -6.15 -4.54
N LEU A 116 -23.70 -5.84 -3.28
CA LEU A 116 -23.34 -6.85 -2.29
C LEU A 116 -24.50 -7.79 -1.93
N LEU A 117 -25.74 -7.32 -2.00
CA LEU A 117 -26.93 -8.17 -1.81
C LEU A 117 -27.10 -9.18 -2.95
N ARG A 118 -26.54 -8.91 -4.14
CA ARG A 118 -26.50 -9.86 -5.26
C ARG A 118 -25.39 -10.92 -5.14
N ASN A 119 -24.69 -10.97 -4.01
CA ASN A 119 -23.74 -12.05 -3.73
C ASN A 119 -24.43 -13.42 -3.77
N GLY A 120 -23.88 -14.36 -4.55
CA GLY A 120 -24.46 -15.69 -4.76
C GLY A 120 -25.42 -15.79 -5.94
N SER A 121 -25.63 -14.73 -6.72
CA SER A 121 -26.41 -14.79 -7.96
C SER A 121 -25.77 -15.76 -8.96
N MET A 122 -26.59 -16.52 -9.69
CA MET A 122 -26.13 -17.49 -10.69
C MET A 122 -25.83 -16.78 -12.02
N LEU A 123 -24.62 -16.97 -12.55
CA LEU A 123 -24.25 -16.64 -13.93
C LEU A 123 -23.55 -17.85 -14.55
N HIS A 124 -24.03 -18.32 -15.72
CA HIS A 124 -23.50 -19.50 -16.43
C HIS A 124 -23.27 -20.71 -15.49
N ASP A 125 -24.30 -21.04 -14.69
CA ASP A 125 -24.30 -22.14 -13.72
C ASP A 125 -23.28 -22.02 -12.57
N ARG A 126 -22.67 -20.85 -12.39
CA ARG A 126 -21.74 -20.59 -11.30
C ARG A 126 -22.24 -19.47 -10.40
N PRO A 127 -22.30 -19.67 -9.08
CA PRO A 127 -22.68 -18.61 -8.15
C PRO A 127 -21.54 -17.57 -8.06
N LEU A 128 -21.86 -16.31 -8.30
CA LEU A 128 -20.91 -15.21 -8.16
C LEU A 128 -20.58 -14.94 -6.70
N LYS A 129 -19.33 -14.56 -6.45
CA LYS A 129 -18.88 -14.07 -5.14
C LYS A 129 -18.66 -12.56 -5.18
N VAL A 130 -19.56 -11.80 -4.58
CA VAL A 130 -19.52 -10.34 -4.61
C VAL A 130 -19.04 -9.81 -3.26
N THR A 131 -17.97 -9.01 -3.26
CA THR A 131 -17.40 -8.38 -2.05
C THR A 131 -16.94 -6.96 -2.35
N PRO A 132 -16.92 -6.03 -1.39
CA PRO A 132 -16.43 -4.67 -1.66
C PRO A 132 -14.97 -4.72 -2.09
N LYS A 133 -14.56 -3.87 -3.04
CA LYS A 133 -13.16 -3.75 -3.43
C LYS A 133 -12.36 -3.29 -2.21
N ARG A 134 -11.19 -3.90 -2.02
CA ARG A 134 -10.31 -3.53 -0.91
C ARG A 134 -9.51 -2.31 -1.34
N MET A 135 -9.59 -1.24 -0.56
CA MET A 135 -8.62 -0.15 -0.65
C MET A 135 -7.21 -0.72 -0.52
N ASN A 136 -6.32 -0.31 -1.44
CA ASN A 136 -4.92 -0.69 -1.39
C ASN A 136 -4.21 0.10 -0.28
N ILE A 137 -4.49 -0.21 1.00
CA ILE A 137 -3.74 0.37 2.11
C ILE A 137 -2.33 -0.21 2.05
N PRO A 138 -1.29 0.62 1.81
CA PRO A 138 0.08 0.16 1.86
C PRO A 138 0.37 -0.43 3.25
N GLY A 139 0.77 -1.71 3.31
CA GLY A 139 1.11 -2.41 4.56
C GLY A 139 0.01 -3.29 5.19
N MET A 140 -1.25 -3.19 4.76
CA MET A 140 -2.37 -4.00 5.30
C MET A 140 -2.73 -5.21 4.42
N SER A 141 -1.87 -5.56 3.46
CA SER A 141 -2.04 -6.77 2.65
C SER A 141 -2.15 -7.96 3.60
N ARG A 142 -3.34 -8.58 3.65
CA ARG A 142 -3.67 -9.69 4.54
C ARG A 142 -2.45 -10.57 4.70
N GLY A 143 -2.00 -10.72 5.94
CA GLY A 143 -0.97 -11.68 6.28
C GLY A 143 -1.24 -13.01 5.58
N ARG A 144 -0.53 -13.24 4.48
CA ARG A 144 0.34 -14.41 4.43
C ARG A 144 1.39 -14.11 5.52
N GLY A 145 1.13 -14.31 6.81
CA GLY A 145 0.49 -15.54 7.27
C GLY A 145 1.27 -16.77 6.79
N ARG A 146 2.50 -16.60 6.25
CA ARG A 146 3.52 -17.63 6.38
C ARG A 146 3.81 -17.69 7.87
N GLY A 147 3.05 -18.55 8.54
CA GLY A 147 3.12 -18.74 9.97
C GLY A 147 4.56 -18.84 10.43
N ARG A 148 4.97 -17.83 11.20
CA ARG A 148 5.76 -18.09 12.41
C ARG A 148 4.90 -19.02 13.27
N GLY A 149 5.08 -20.31 13.08
CA GLY A 149 4.23 -21.31 13.73
C GLY A 149 4.42 -22.74 13.23
N ARG A 150 5.59 -23.08 12.66
CA ARG A 150 6.00 -24.49 12.54
C ARG A 150 7.05 -24.75 13.62
N GLY A 151 6.63 -25.58 14.57
CA GLY A 151 7.25 -25.82 15.85
C GLY A 151 8.77 -25.90 15.86
N MET A 152 9.36 -25.06 16.72
CA MET A 152 10.58 -25.43 17.43
C MET A 152 10.21 -26.37 18.59
N ARG A 153 9.65 -27.54 18.22
CA ARG A 153 9.68 -28.70 19.10
C ARG A 153 11.12 -29.19 19.10
N GLY A 154 11.78 -29.04 20.24
CA GLY A 154 12.82 -29.96 20.68
C GLY A 154 14.14 -29.91 19.91
N ARG A 155 15.04 -29.03 20.33
CA ARG A 155 16.46 -29.37 20.38
C ARG A 155 17.04 -28.74 21.64
N GLY A 156 17.22 -29.57 22.66
CA GLY A 156 17.73 -29.17 23.95
C GLY A 156 19.02 -28.36 23.83
N ARG A 157 19.02 -27.20 24.49
CA ARG A 157 20.23 -26.57 25.00
C ARG A 157 20.00 -26.34 26.48
N GLY A 158 20.51 -27.27 27.28
CA GLY A 158 20.61 -27.10 28.71
C GLY A 158 21.43 -25.85 29.01
N ALA A 159 20.86 -24.94 29.79
CA ALA A 159 21.55 -23.86 30.47
C ALA A 159 20.55 -23.15 31.42
N PHE A 160 20.05 -23.86 32.44
CA PHE A 160 19.48 -23.19 33.62
C PHE A 160 20.29 -23.58 34.85
N ARG A 161 21.40 -22.87 34.96
CA ARG A 161 22.19 -22.67 36.17
C ARG A 161 21.36 -21.84 37.14
N GLY A 162 21.09 -22.39 38.32
CA GLY A 162 21.01 -21.63 39.56
C GLY A 162 19.61 -21.46 40.18
N GLY A 163 19.51 -21.82 41.46
CA GLY A 163 18.59 -21.13 42.38
C GLY A 163 17.82 -22.02 43.36
N TYR A 164 18.48 -22.40 44.44
CA TYR A 164 17.89 -22.82 45.72
C TYR A 164 16.60 -22.06 46.11
N ARG A 165 15.46 -22.76 46.20
CA ARG A 165 14.43 -22.70 47.27
C ARG A 165 13.58 -23.96 47.08
N GLY A 166 13.51 -24.96 47.96
CA GLY A 166 13.38 -24.86 49.40
C GLY A 166 11.91 -25.17 49.79
N ARG A 167 11.71 -26.39 50.33
CA ARG A 167 10.80 -26.71 51.46
C ARG A 167 9.35 -27.15 51.20
N GLY A 168 9.05 -28.37 51.70
CA GLY A 168 7.72 -28.82 52.20
C GLY A 168 6.88 -29.56 51.17
N ARG A 169 6.68 -30.88 51.20
CA ARG A 169 6.12 -31.79 52.24
C ARG A 169 4.63 -31.50 52.55
N GLY A 170 3.75 -32.40 52.11
CA GLY A 170 2.31 -32.50 52.43
C GLY A 170 1.50 -32.77 51.15
N TYR A 171 1.16 -34.02 50.79
CA TYR A 171 0.10 -34.89 51.31
C TYR A 171 -1.27 -34.20 51.46
N THR A 172 -2.20 -34.53 50.57
CA THR A 172 -3.59 -34.91 50.90
C THR A 172 -4.24 -35.59 49.68
N PRO A 173 -4.79 -36.81 49.83
CA PRO A 173 -5.65 -37.45 48.84
C PRO A 173 -7.13 -37.23 49.17
N TYR A 174 -7.95 -36.92 48.17
CA TYR A 174 -9.07 -37.76 47.67
C TYR A 174 -9.64 -37.11 46.40
#